data_AF-A0A2E9Q9C1-F1
#
_entry.id   AF-A0A2E9Q9C1-F1
#
_cell.length_a   1.000
_cell.length_b   1.000
_cell.length_c   1.000
_cell.angle_alpha   90.00
_cell.angle_beta   90.00
_cell.angle_gamma   90.00
#
_symmetry.space_group_name_H-M   'P 1'
#
loop_
_entity.id
_entity.type
_entity.pdbx_description
1 polymer ?
#
loop_
_entity_poly.entity_id
_entity_poly.type
_entity_poly.pdbx_seq_one_letter_code
_entity_poly.pdbx_strand_id
1 'polypeptide(L)'
;MDISLDKPIPSELQGRHSTSNVETRPDPSTLDLKGERKKLYETAQKFQAMFFDMMLDSMRKTVNKEDNPLHGGNRQEIFEDMLYEEYSQQMSKASGKNLAADIYYSMESRLPDDRDISELPPEIQQQIRKFQKESYEKSLPSSVSTDQIQQEWMR
;
A
#
# COMPACT_ATOMS: atom_id res chain seq x y z
N MET A 1 23.13 25.28 -45.30
CA MET A 1 22.12 24.27 -44.94
C MET A 1 21.25 24.92 -43.88
N ASP A 2 20.14 25.53 -44.31
CA ASP A 2 19.17 26.14 -43.40
C ASP A 2 18.44 25.04 -42.65
N ILE A 3 18.73 24.93 -41.35
CA ILE A 3 17.93 24.12 -40.44
C ILE A 3 16.74 25.01 -40.04
N SER A 4 15.74 25.06 -40.91
CA SER A 4 14.49 25.79 -40.64
C SER A 4 13.81 25.18 -39.41
N LEU A 5 13.88 25.91 -38.29
CA LEU A 5 13.25 25.58 -37.00
C LEU A 5 11.74 25.90 -36.96
N ASP A 6 11.05 25.90 -38.10
CA ASP A 6 9.67 26.40 -38.24
C ASP A 6 8.60 25.29 -38.26
N LYS A 7 8.93 24.08 -37.81
CA LYS A 7 7.90 23.05 -37.62
C LYS A 7 7.28 23.23 -36.23
N PRO A 8 5.95 23.43 -36.12
CA PRO A 8 5.29 23.48 -34.83
C PRO A 8 5.55 22.17 -34.08
N ILE A 9 5.82 22.27 -32.78
CA ILE A 9 6.10 21.12 -31.92
C ILE A 9 4.91 20.14 -32.04
N PRO A 10 5.14 18.86 -32.38
CA PRO A 10 4.10 17.83 -32.45
C PRO A 10 3.23 17.84 -31.19
N SER A 11 1.92 17.67 -31.32
CA SER A 11 0.97 17.70 -30.20
C SER A 11 1.31 16.70 -29.08
N GLU A 12 1.95 15.59 -29.43
CA GLU A 12 2.46 14.56 -28.52
C GLU A 12 3.62 15.05 -27.64
N LEU A 13 4.36 16.06 -28.10
CA LEU A 13 5.51 16.67 -27.41
C LEU A 13 5.16 17.99 -26.71
N GLN A 14 3.90 18.43 -26.78
CA GLN A 14 3.45 19.67 -26.15
C GLN A 14 3.30 19.55 -24.62
N GLY A 15 3.51 18.36 -24.04
CA GLY A 15 3.45 18.09 -22.59
C GLY A 15 2.07 18.31 -21.96
N ARG A 16 1.09 18.78 -22.75
CA ARG A 16 -0.28 19.06 -22.35
C ARG A 16 -1.11 17.79 -22.46
N HIS A 17 -0.97 16.91 -21.48
CA HIS A 17 -1.94 15.83 -21.30
C HIS A 17 -3.16 16.38 -20.57
N SER A 18 -4.35 16.11 -21.11
CA SER A 18 -5.59 16.40 -20.41
C SER A 18 -5.60 15.61 -19.09
N THR A 19 -5.94 16.26 -17.98
CA THR A 19 -6.05 15.59 -16.66
C THR A 19 -7.08 14.46 -16.68
N SER A 20 -8.03 14.49 -17.61
CA SER A 20 -8.98 13.40 -17.87
C SER A 20 -8.34 12.12 -18.39
N ASN A 21 -7.16 12.20 -19.00
CA ASN A 21 -6.45 11.07 -19.59
C ASN A 21 -5.33 10.57 -18.67
N VAL A 22 -5.21 11.13 -17.46
CA VAL A 22 -4.29 10.63 -16.44
C VAL A 22 -4.92 9.38 -15.86
N GLU A 23 -4.29 8.23 -16.09
CA GLU A 23 -4.66 6.99 -15.41
C GLU A 23 -4.47 7.17 -13.91
N THR A 24 -5.57 7.37 -13.19
CA THR A 24 -5.57 7.36 -11.74
C THR A 24 -5.59 5.92 -11.27
N ARG A 25 -4.62 5.53 -10.45
CA ARG A 25 -4.68 4.25 -9.76
C ARG A 25 -5.94 4.19 -8.90
N PRO A 26 -6.59 3.02 -8.77
CA PRO A 26 -7.75 2.88 -7.90
C PRO A 26 -7.36 3.20 -6.45
N ASP A 27 -8.31 3.59 -5.60
CA ASP A 27 -8.02 3.74 -4.18
C ASP A 27 -7.96 2.34 -3.53
N PRO A 28 -6.87 1.96 -2.84
CA PRO A 28 -6.79 0.65 -2.18
C PRO A 28 -7.91 0.40 -1.15
N SER A 29 -8.55 1.45 -0.63
CA SER A 29 -9.73 1.31 0.24
C SER A 29 -10.94 0.65 -0.45
N THR A 30 -11.00 0.71 -1.79
CA THR A 30 -12.08 0.13 -2.61
C THR A 30 -11.79 -1.29 -3.07
N LEU A 31 -10.57 -1.78 -2.87
CA LEU A 31 -10.13 -3.12 -3.26
C LEU A 31 -10.42 -4.13 -2.15
N ASP A 32 -10.75 -5.37 -2.51
CA ASP A 32 -10.85 -6.49 -1.55
C ASP A 32 -9.44 -6.98 -1.16
N LEU A 33 -8.74 -6.18 -0.34
CA LEU A 33 -7.40 -6.50 0.12
C LEU A 33 -7.44 -7.64 1.15
N LYS A 34 -6.71 -8.72 0.86
CA LYS A 34 -6.55 -9.88 1.77
C LYS A 34 -5.10 -9.98 2.27
N GLY A 35 -4.91 -10.76 3.34
CA GLY A 35 -3.59 -11.15 3.85
C GLY A 35 -2.62 -9.98 4.09
N GLU A 36 -1.42 -10.13 3.54
CA GLU A 36 -0.33 -9.16 3.65
C GLU A 36 -0.67 -7.80 3.01
N ARG A 37 -1.43 -7.78 1.91
CA ARG A 37 -1.82 -6.51 1.25
C ARG A 37 -2.68 -5.64 2.15
N LYS A 38 -3.64 -6.24 2.87
CA LYS A 38 -4.48 -5.51 3.82
C LYS A 38 -3.65 -4.89 4.93
N LYS A 39 -2.74 -5.68 5.51
CA LYS A 39 -1.85 -5.23 6.59
C LYS A 39 -0.91 -4.12 6.14
N LEU A 40 -0.39 -4.20 4.91
CA LEU A 40 0.44 -3.15 4.31
C LEU A 40 -0.35 -1.85 4.20
N TYR A 41 -1.57 -1.90 3.67
CA TYR A 41 -2.41 -0.71 3.53
C TYR A 41 -2.82 -0.10 4.87
N GLU A 42 -3.20 -0.92 5.86
CA GLU A 42 -3.49 -0.45 7.23
C GLU A 42 -2.27 0.24 7.87
N THR A 43 -1.07 -0.28 7.63
CA THR A 43 0.17 0.33 8.12
C THR A 43 0.45 1.65 7.42
N ALA A 44 0.21 1.72 6.10
CA ALA A 44 0.34 2.96 5.35
C ALA A 44 -0.66 4.04 5.83
N GLN A 45 -1.90 3.65 6.17
CA GLN A 45 -2.88 4.58 6.76
C GLN A 45 -2.42 5.12 8.12
N LYS A 46 -1.85 4.27 8.98
CA LYS A 46 -1.27 4.70 10.27
C LYS A 46 -0.14 5.71 10.07
N PHE A 47 0.71 5.50 9.07
CA PHE A 47 1.74 6.46 8.71
C PHE A 47 1.14 7.81 8.26
N GLN A 48 0.11 7.79 7.43
CA GLN A 48 -0.60 9.00 7.02
C GLN A 48 -1.25 9.73 8.23
N ALA A 49 -1.78 8.99 9.21
CA ALA A 49 -2.30 9.59 10.45
C ALA A 49 -1.21 10.33 11.22
N MET A 50 -0.04 9.71 11.43
CA MET A 50 1.10 10.38 12.09
C MET A 50 1.55 11.63 11.33
N PHE A 51 1.54 11.60 10.00
CA PHE A 51 1.86 12.77 9.19
C PHE A 51 0.84 13.90 9.40
N PHE A 52 -0.46 13.59 9.43
CA PHE A 52 -1.48 14.60 9.72
C PHE A 52 -1.39 15.12 11.14
N ASP A 53 -1.06 14.29 12.12
CA ASP A 53 -0.81 14.73 13.49
C ASP A 53 0.32 15.76 13.56
N MET A 54 1.48 15.45 12.94
CA MET A 54 2.60 16.39 12.83
C MET A 54 2.21 17.71 12.14
N MET A 55 1.38 17.63 11.09
CA MET A 55 0.89 18.79 10.36
C MET A 55 -0.04 19.64 11.25
N LEU A 56 -1.01 19.02 11.91
CA LEU A 56 -1.95 19.69 12.82
C LEU A 56 -1.21 20.32 14.00
N ASP A 57 -0.23 19.63 14.57
CA ASP A 57 0.62 20.16 15.64
C ASP A 57 1.41 21.41 15.16
N SER A 58 1.96 21.38 13.94
CA SER A 58 2.64 22.55 13.36
C SER A 58 1.71 23.76 13.16
N MET A 59 0.46 23.50 12.74
CA MET A 59 -0.57 24.53 12.59
C MET A 59 -0.97 25.10 13.96
N ARG A 60 -1.18 24.23 14.95
CA ARG A 60 -1.55 24.61 16.32
C ARG A 60 -0.48 25.48 16.98
N LYS A 61 0.80 25.16 16.78
CA LYS A 61 1.93 25.95 17.29
C LYS A 61 1.99 27.38 16.72
N THR A 62 1.38 27.61 15.55
CA THR A 62 1.32 28.93 14.91
C THR A 62 0.21 29.82 15.50
N VAL A 63 -0.72 29.25 16.27
CA VAL A 63 -1.77 30.01 16.95
C VAL A 63 -1.19 30.57 18.25
N ASN A 64 -1.13 31.90 18.38
CA ASN A 64 -0.67 32.58 19.59
C ASN A 64 -1.64 32.33 20.75
N LYS A 65 -1.32 31.35 21.60
CA LYS A 65 -2.12 31.01 22.80
C LYS A 65 -1.96 32.02 23.93
N GLU A 66 -0.78 32.64 24.02
CA GLU A 66 -0.41 33.62 25.06
C GLU A 66 -1.22 34.92 24.96
N ASP A 67 -1.68 35.28 23.75
CA ASP A 67 -2.48 36.49 23.52
C ASP A 67 -3.97 36.29 23.85
N ASN A 68 -4.38 35.07 24.24
CA ASN A 68 -5.77 34.76 24.52
C ASN A 68 -6.07 34.77 26.04
N PRO A 69 -6.71 35.82 26.58
CA PRO A 69 -7.05 35.90 28.02
C PRO A 69 -8.08 34.85 28.47
N LEU A 70 -8.66 34.06 27.55
CA LEU A 70 -9.57 32.95 27.82
C LEU A 70 -8.91 31.56 27.68
N HIS A 71 -7.57 31.48 27.67
CA HIS A 71 -6.87 30.20 27.54
C HIS A 71 -7.15 29.26 28.74
N GLY A 72 -7.66 28.05 28.47
CA GLY A 72 -8.10 27.07 29.47
C GLY A 72 -6.97 26.31 30.19
N GLY A 73 -5.71 26.70 29.97
CA GLY A 73 -4.50 26.12 30.58
C GLY A 73 -4.29 24.63 30.27
N ASN A 74 -3.51 23.94 31.11
CA ASN A 74 -3.05 22.57 30.86
C ASN A 74 -4.17 21.54 30.59
N ARG A 75 -5.38 21.74 31.15
CA ARG A 75 -6.51 20.84 30.89
C ARG A 75 -7.02 20.97 29.45
N GLN A 76 -7.08 22.19 28.94
CA GLN A 76 -7.43 22.43 27.54
C GLN A 76 -6.37 21.84 26.62
N GLU A 77 -5.09 21.98 26.96
CA GLU A 77 -4.00 21.42 26.14
C GLU A 77 -4.09 19.90 26.01
N ILE A 78 -4.27 19.18 27.11
CA ILE A 78 -4.42 17.71 27.09
C ILE A 78 -5.67 17.28 26.30
N PHE A 79 -6.77 18.01 26.44
CA PHE A 79 -7.99 17.71 25.68
C PHE A 79 -7.79 17.97 24.18
N GLU A 80 -7.15 19.08 23.82
CA GLU A 80 -6.79 19.40 22.44
C GLU A 80 -5.88 18.32 21.85
N ASP A 81 -4.88 17.82 22.59
CA ASP A 81 -3.97 16.77 22.11
C ASP A 81 -4.74 15.51 21.73
N MET A 82 -5.61 15.00 22.61
CA MET A 82 -6.48 13.85 22.27
C MET A 82 -7.42 14.16 21.11
N LEU A 83 -7.96 15.39 21.03
CA LEU A 83 -8.88 15.78 19.97
C LEU A 83 -8.18 15.79 18.61
N TYR A 84 -6.96 16.33 18.53
CA TYR A 84 -6.18 16.36 17.30
C TYR A 84 -5.70 14.97 16.89
N GLU A 85 -5.40 14.09 17.85
CA GLU A 85 -5.09 12.69 17.56
C GLU A 85 -6.28 12.02 16.84
N GLU A 86 -7.50 12.17 17.36
CA GLU A 86 -8.71 11.62 16.71
C GLU A 86 -8.99 12.25 15.34
N TYR A 87 -8.77 13.56 15.19
CA TYR A 87 -8.88 14.23 13.89
C TYR A 87 -7.86 13.70 12.88
N SER A 88 -6.61 13.48 13.29
CA SER A 88 -5.59 12.91 12.42
C SER A 88 -5.98 11.50 11.92
N GLN A 89 -6.59 10.69 12.80
CA GLN A 89 -7.08 9.36 12.46
C GLN A 89 -8.30 9.39 11.53
N GLN A 90 -9.20 10.36 11.70
CA GLN A 90 -10.34 10.52 10.80
C GLN A 90 -9.91 11.05 9.44
N MET A 91 -9.01 12.04 9.42
CA MET A 91 -8.44 12.60 8.19
C MET A 91 -7.65 11.57 7.40
N SER A 92 -6.93 10.66 8.08
CA SER A 92 -6.17 9.59 7.39
C SER A 92 -7.06 8.60 6.64
N LYS A 93 -8.33 8.48 7.03
CA LYS A 93 -9.34 7.61 6.40
C LYS A 93 -10.22 8.35 5.38
N ALA A 94 -10.22 9.68 5.39
CA ALA A 94 -11.06 10.48 4.50
C ALA A 94 -10.58 10.37 3.04
N SER A 95 -11.52 10.29 2.10
CA SER A 95 -11.22 10.09 0.68
C SER A 95 -10.62 11.34 0.03
N GLY A 96 -9.37 11.23 -0.45
CA GLY A 96 -8.64 12.24 -1.22
C GLY A 96 -7.46 11.61 -1.96
N LYS A 97 -6.51 12.42 -2.47
CA LYS A 97 -5.21 11.89 -2.93
C LYS A 97 -4.46 11.36 -1.70
N ASN A 98 -4.50 10.06 -1.50
CA ASN A 98 -4.07 9.41 -0.26
C ASN A 98 -2.58 9.06 -0.32
N LEU A 99 -1.76 9.70 0.51
CA LEU A 99 -0.35 9.33 0.70
C LEU A 99 -0.19 7.83 1.05
N ALA A 100 -1.13 7.29 1.83
CA ALA A 100 -1.17 5.87 2.15
C ALA A 100 -1.30 4.98 0.90
N ALA A 101 -2.04 5.43 -0.12
CA ALA A 101 -2.17 4.71 -1.38
C ALA A 101 -0.85 4.73 -2.17
N ASP A 102 -0.16 5.87 -2.21
CA ASP A 102 1.14 5.98 -2.87
C ASP A 102 2.19 5.07 -2.21
N ILE A 103 2.23 5.06 -0.87
CA ILE A 103 3.09 4.17 -0.09
C ILE A 103 2.74 2.71 -0.38
N TYR A 104 1.45 2.37 -0.32
CA TYR A 104 0.97 1.03 -0.62
C TYR A 104 1.44 0.57 -1.99
N TYR A 105 1.18 1.32 -3.06
CA TYR A 105 1.58 0.94 -4.41
C TYR A 105 3.11 0.86 -4.61
N SER A 106 3.88 1.68 -3.88
CA SER A 106 5.35 1.62 -3.93
C SER A 106 5.93 0.34 -3.31
N MET A 107 5.18 -0.28 -2.40
CA MET A 107 5.60 -1.45 -1.63
C MET A 107 4.89 -2.74 -2.07
N GLU A 108 3.69 -2.63 -2.64
CA GLU A 108 2.88 -3.76 -3.08
C GLU A 108 3.65 -4.66 -4.06
N SER A 109 4.47 -4.08 -4.93
CA SER A 109 5.28 -4.84 -5.90
C SER A 109 6.33 -5.76 -5.26
N ARG A 110 6.59 -5.60 -3.95
CA ARG A 110 7.52 -6.43 -3.18
C ARG A 110 6.82 -7.59 -2.47
N LEU A 111 5.49 -7.56 -2.39
CA LEU A 111 4.72 -8.64 -1.80
C LEU A 111 4.63 -9.82 -2.78
N PRO A 112 4.67 -11.06 -2.28
CA PRO A 112 4.39 -12.21 -3.13
C PRO A 112 2.98 -12.10 -3.67
N ASP A 113 2.79 -12.55 -4.91
CA ASP A 113 1.48 -12.63 -5.54
C ASP A 113 0.64 -13.70 -4.81
N ASP A 114 -0.11 -13.27 -3.82
CA ASP A 114 -1.06 -13.99 -2.98
C ASP A 114 -2.32 -14.40 -3.77
N ARG A 115 -2.14 -14.83 -5.03
CA ARG A 115 -3.10 -15.70 -5.71
C ARG A 115 -3.26 -16.94 -4.85
N ASP A 116 -4.29 -16.94 -4.02
CA ASP A 116 -4.64 -18.06 -3.18
C ASP A 116 -4.76 -19.28 -4.10
N ILE A 117 -3.91 -20.29 -3.88
CA ILE A 117 -3.83 -21.45 -4.76
C ILE A 117 -5.20 -22.16 -4.80
N SER A 118 -6.03 -21.96 -3.77
CA SER A 118 -7.41 -22.44 -3.68
C SER A 118 -8.40 -21.75 -4.62
N GLU A 119 -8.16 -20.49 -5.02
CA GLU A 119 -9.00 -19.71 -5.93
C GLU A 119 -8.63 -19.91 -7.41
N LEU A 120 -7.51 -20.59 -7.70
CA LEU A 120 -7.08 -20.92 -9.06
C LEU A 120 -7.92 -22.05 -9.68
N PRO A 121 -8.14 -22.07 -11.00
CA PRO A 121 -8.75 -23.20 -11.69
C PRO A 121 -8.06 -24.53 -11.31
N PRO A 122 -8.82 -25.62 -11.10
CA PRO A 122 -8.28 -26.89 -10.59
C PRO A 122 -7.13 -27.45 -11.43
N GLU A 123 -7.09 -27.14 -12.72
CA GLU A 123 -6.00 -27.49 -13.63
C GLU A 123 -4.65 -26.86 -13.21
N ILE A 124 -4.65 -25.56 -12.91
CA ILE A 124 -3.44 -24.84 -12.50
C ILE A 124 -3.00 -25.32 -11.12
N GLN A 125 -3.93 -25.64 -10.22
CA GLN A 125 -3.61 -26.23 -8.91
C GLN A 125 -2.89 -27.57 -9.04
N GLN A 126 -3.36 -28.44 -9.93
CA GLN A 126 -2.73 -29.73 -10.20
C GLN A 126 -1.34 -29.56 -10.80
N GLN A 127 -1.18 -28.60 -11.70
CA GLN A 127 0.11 -28.33 -12.34
C GLN A 127 1.15 -27.79 -11.34
N ILE A 128 0.75 -26.90 -10.43
CA ILE A 128 1.60 -26.41 -9.33
C ILE A 128 1.99 -27.56 -8.39
N ARG A 129 1.03 -28.40 -7.97
CA ARG A 129 1.31 -29.58 -7.13
C ARG A 129 2.27 -30.56 -7.80
N LYS A 130 2.08 -30.83 -9.09
CA LYS A 130 2.96 -31.71 -9.86
C LYS A 130 4.39 -31.15 -9.93
N PHE A 131 4.53 -29.87 -10.24
CA PHE A 131 5.82 -29.20 -10.28
C PHE A 131 6.54 -29.22 -8.92
N GLN A 132 5.82 -28.96 -7.83
CA GLN A 132 6.36 -29.02 -6.47
C GLN A 132 6.83 -30.45 -6.13
N LYS A 133 6.05 -31.48 -6.50
CA LYS A 133 6.43 -32.89 -6.32
C LYS A 133 7.71 -33.24 -7.09
N GLU A 134 7.80 -32.85 -8.36
CA GLU A 134 8.99 -33.09 -9.20
C GLU A 134 10.23 -32.35 -8.67
N SER A 135 10.07 -31.14 -8.13
CA SER A 135 11.16 -30.39 -7.51
C SER A 135 11.63 -31.04 -6.20
N TYR A 136 10.70 -31.52 -5.37
CA TYR A 136 11.01 -32.24 -4.14
C TYR A 136 11.77 -33.53 -4.43
N GLU A 137 11.29 -34.34 -5.37
CA GLU A 137 11.93 -35.59 -5.79
C GLU A 137 13.36 -35.38 -6.30
N LYS A 138 13.62 -34.30 -7.04
CA LYS A 138 14.97 -33.95 -7.51
C LYS A 138 15.91 -33.49 -6.39
N SER A 139 15.36 -32.94 -5.31
CA SER A 139 16.13 -32.47 -4.16
C SER A 139 16.46 -33.57 -3.15
N LEU A 140 15.81 -34.73 -3.25
CA LEU A 140 16.08 -35.85 -2.36
C LEU A 140 17.45 -36.48 -2.70
N PRO A 141 18.28 -36.78 -1.69
CA PRO A 141 19.48 -37.58 -1.91
C PRO A 141 19.07 -38.96 -2.43
N SER A 142 19.83 -39.51 -3.38
CA SER A 142 19.52 -40.78 -4.07
C SER A 142 19.39 -42.01 -3.14
N SER A 143 19.74 -41.85 -1.86
CA SER A 143 19.64 -42.88 -0.82
C SER A 143 18.27 -42.96 -0.15
N VAL A 144 17.40 -41.96 -0.32
CA VAL A 144 16.08 -41.91 0.33
C VAL A 144 15.00 -42.21 -0.71
N SER A 145 14.32 -43.35 -0.55
CA SER A 145 13.23 -43.75 -1.45
C SER A 145 11.94 -43.00 -1.13
N THR A 146 11.31 -42.43 -2.16
CA THR A 146 10.04 -41.70 -2.07
C THR A 146 8.91 -42.56 -1.50
N ASP A 147 8.94 -43.87 -1.76
CA ASP A 147 7.96 -44.84 -1.23
C ASP A 147 8.10 -45.08 0.27
N GLN A 148 9.34 -45.05 0.79
CA GLN A 148 9.59 -45.24 2.23
C GLN A 148 9.07 -44.07 3.04
N ILE A 149 9.27 -42.84 2.56
CA ILE A 149 8.73 -41.64 3.20
C ILE A 149 7.20 -41.72 3.25
N GLN A 150 6.54 -42.09 2.15
CA GLN A 150 5.07 -42.14 2.13
C GLN A 150 4.50 -43.21 3.07
N GLN A 151 5.18 -44.36 3.20
CA GLN A 151 4.77 -45.41 4.12
C GLN A 151 4.96 -45.01 5.60
N GLU A 152 6.00 -44.26 5.94
CA GLU A 152 6.18 -43.74 7.31
C GLU A 152 5.13 -42.70 7.69
N TRP A 153 4.70 -41.87 6.75
CA TRP A 153 3.73 -40.81 7.00
C TRP A 153 2.28 -41.33 7.04
N MET A 154 2.02 -42.51 6.49
CA MET A 154 0.71 -43.18 6.52
C MET A 154 0.56 -44.18 7.67
N ARG A 155 1.56 -44.26 8.57
CA ARG A 155 1.52 -45.09 9.78
C ARG A 155 1.05 -44.29 10.99
#